data_AF-A0A9Q4PUU0-F1
#
_entry.id   AF-A0A9Q4PUU0-F1
#
_cell.length_a   1.000
_cell.length_b   1.000
_cell.length_c   1.000
_cell.angle_alpha   90.00
_cell.angle_beta   90.00
_cell.angle_gamma   90.00
#
_symmetry.space_group_name_H-M   'P 1'
#
loop_
_entity.id
_entity.type
_entity.pdbx_description
1 polymer ?
#
loop_
_entity_poly.entity_id
_entity_poly.type
_entity_poly.pdbx_seq_one_letter_code
_entity_poly.pdbx_strand_id
1 'polypeptide(L)' 'MATITVHDDIKQDLKKIGRKGESYSDIVNRLIIYYCTKMLDAELNDILENEEFIPLDLEKV' A
#
# COMPACT_ATOMS: atom_id res chain seq x y z
N MET A 1 21.36 -0.05 4.42
CA MET A 1 21.24 -0.94 3.24
C MET A 1 20.67 -2.25 3.73
N ALA A 2 19.56 -2.70 3.16
CA ALA A 2 18.97 -4.00 3.45
C ALA A 2 18.94 -4.80 2.14
N THR A 3 19.23 -6.09 2.23
CA THR A 3 19.19 -7.01 1.09
C THR A 3 17.98 -7.91 1.23
N ILE A 4 17.19 -7.99 0.16
CA ILE A 4 16.07 -8.93 0.05
C ILE A 4 16.38 -9.92 -1.07
N THR A 5 16.18 -11.20 -0.79
CA THR A 5 16.27 -12.25 -1.80
C THR A 5 14.89 -12.46 -2.39
N VAL A 6 14.82 -12.51 -3.71
CA VAL A 6 13.59 -12.83 -4.46
C VAL A 6 13.89 -13.98 -5.42
N HIS A 7 12.88 -14.77 -5.73
CA HIS A 7 12.96 -15.78 -6.77
C HIS A 7 13.12 -15.14 -8.16
N ASP A 8 13.67 -15.90 -9.11
CA ASP A 8 13.97 -15.38 -10.45
C ASP A 8 12.71 -15.01 -11.25
N ASP A 9 11.60 -15.70 -11.02
CA ASP A 9 10.28 -15.40 -11.59
C ASP A 9 9.78 -14.03 -11.10
N ILE A 10 9.82 -13.76 -9.79
CA ILE A 10 9.48 -12.47 -9.19
C ILE A 10 10.38 -11.37 -9.74
N LYS A 11 11.66 -11.65 -9.94
CA LYS A 11 12.59 -10.69 -10.56
C LYS A 11 12.18 -10.34 -11.99
N GLN A 12 11.67 -11.29 -12.78
CA GLN A 12 11.12 -10.98 -14.11
C GLN A 12 9.85 -10.16 -14.02
N ASP A 13 8.98 -10.44 -13.06
CA ASP A 13 7.74 -9.68 -12.90
C ASP A 13 8.01 -8.23 -12.47
N LEU A 14 8.97 -8.02 -11.57
CA LEU A 14 9.46 -6.68 -11.22
C LEU A 14 9.96 -5.91 -12.44
N LYS A 15 10.68 -6.57 -13.37
CA LYS A 15 11.12 -5.93 -14.62
C LYS A 15 9.95 -5.53 -15.53
N LYS A 16 8.91 -6.35 -15.63
CA LYS A 16 7.74 -6.08 -16.49
C LYS A 16 6.97 -4.86 -16.02
N ILE A 17 6.90 -4.63 -14.71
CA ILE A 17 6.17 -3.49 -14.11
C ILE A 17 7.06 -2.26 -13.89
N GLY A 18 8.37 -2.40 -14.07
CA GLY A 18 9.34 -1.33 -13.94
C GLY A 18 9.30 -0.38 -15.13
N ARG A 19 9.60 0.89 -14.88
CA ARG A 19 9.70 1.92 -15.92
C ARG A 19 11.16 2.13 -16.33
N LYS A 20 11.38 2.66 -17.54
CA LYS A 20 12.73 2.98 -18.01
C LYS A 20 13.42 3.93 -17.03
N GLY A 21 14.56 3.51 -16.48
CA GLY A 21 15.34 4.26 -15.51
C GLY A 21 15.00 4.00 -14.04
N GLU A 22 13.97 3.20 -13.73
CA GLU A 22 13.71 2.75 -12.35
C GLU A 22 14.69 1.65 -11.93
N SER A 23 15.16 1.72 -10.69
CA SER A 23 15.86 0.62 -10.02
C SER A 23 14.85 -0.36 -9.38
N TYR A 24 15.31 -1.55 -9.00
CA TYR A 24 14.48 -2.48 -8.22
C TYR A 24 14.00 -1.87 -6.90
N SER A 25 14.84 -1.04 -6.25
CA SER A 25 14.46 -0.36 -5.01
C SER A 25 13.29 0.60 -5.23
N ASP A 26 13.27 1.31 -6.35
CA ASP A 26 12.19 2.24 -6.70
C ASP A 26 10.87 1.49 -6.91
N ILE A 27 10.94 0.36 -7.63
CA ILE A 27 9.78 -0.50 -7.90
C ILE A 27 9.22 -1.07 -6.59
N VAL A 28 10.09 -1.60 -5.72
CA VAL A 28 9.69 -2.17 -4.43
C VAL A 28 9.07 -1.11 -3.53
N ASN A 29 9.69 0.08 -3.41
CA ASN A 29 9.12 1.17 -2.63
C ASN A 29 7.75 1.61 -3.14
N ARG A 30 7.58 1.71 -4.46
CA ARG A 30 6.28 2.03 -5.07
C ARG A 30 5.21 0.99 -4.76
N LEU A 31 5.57 -0.30 -4.80
CA LEU A 31 4.64 -1.38 -4.46
C LEU A 31 4.25 -1.36 -2.98
N ILE A 32 5.21 -1.10 -2.08
CA ILE A 32 4.95 -0.99 -0.64
C ILE A 32 3.99 0.17 -0.37
N ILE A 33 4.25 1.34 -0.95
CA ILE A 33 3.36 2.51 -0.80
C ILE A 33 1.95 2.18 -1.31
N TYR A 34 1.85 1.59 -2.51
CA TYR A 34 0.57 1.19 -3.07
C TYR A 34 -0.19 0.23 -2.16
N TYR A 35 0.48 -0.80 -1.63
CA TYR A 35 -0.12 -1.76 -0.70
C TYR A 35 -0.63 -1.08 0.57
N CYS A 36 0.19 -0.24 1.22
CA CYS A 36 -0.21 0.48 2.42
C CYS A 36 -1.43 1.39 2.17
N THR A 37 -1.44 2.13 1.06
CA THR A 37 -2.59 2.95 0.68
C THR A 37 -3.84 2.09 0.44
N LYS A 38 -3.71 0.98 -0.29
CA LYS A 38 -4.86 0.11 -0.59
C LYS A 38 -5.43 -0.58 0.65
N MET A 39 -4.58 -0.93 1.61
CA MET A 39 -5.04 -1.44 2.91
C MET A 39 -5.82 -0.38 3.69
N LEU A 40 -5.30 0.84 3.79
CA LEU A 40 -5.99 1.94 4.48
C LEU A 40 -7.31 2.30 3.80
N ASP A 41 -7.34 2.30 2.46
CA ASP A 41 -8.58 2.48 1.69
C ASP A 41 -9.61 1.40 2.05
N ALA A 42 -9.19 0.14 2.19
CA ALA A 42 -10.10 -0.96 2.48
C ALA A 42 -10.73 -0.84 3.88
N GLU A 43 -9.92 -0.50 4.88
CA GLU A 43 -10.39 -0.23 6.25
C GLU A 43 -11.35 0.96 6.29
N LEU A 44 -11.00 2.06 5.60
CA LEU A 44 -11.86 3.23 5.52
C LEU A 44 -13.18 2.93 4.80
N ASN A 45 -13.14 2.17 3.71
CA ASN A 45 -14.35 1.77 2.99
C ASN A 45 -15.24 0.88 3.85
N ASP A 46 -14.66 -0.04 4.63
CA ASP A 46 -15.41 -0.88 5.57
C ASP A 46 -16.14 -0.03 6.62
N ILE A 47 -15.45 0.95 7.22
CA ILE A 47 -16.06 1.90 8.17
C ILE A 47 -17.20 2.67 7.50
N LEU A 48 -17.00 3.18 6.27
CA LEU A 48 -18.01 3.96 5.56
C LEU A 48 -19.23 3.13 5.15
N GLU A 49 -19.05 1.85 4.83
CA GLU A 49 -20.13 0.97 4.37
C GLU A 49 -20.90 0.32 5.54
N ASN A 50 -20.20 -0.03 6.62
CA ASN A 50 -20.75 -0.92 7.66
C ASN A 50 -20.92 -0.25 9.03
N GLU A 51 -20.28 0.88 9.31
CA GLU A 51 -20.44 1.58 10.59
C GLU A 51 -21.49 2.71 10.53
N GLU A 52 -22.31 2.81 11.57
CA GLU A 52 -23.24 3.94 11.74
C GLU A 52 -22.47 5.18 12.20
N PHE A 53 -22.68 6.31 11.54
CA PHE A 53 -22.04 7.57 11.92
C PHE A 53 -22.47 8.00 13.32
N ILE A 54 -21.51 8.09 14.25
CA ILE A 54 -21.73 8.61 15.61
C ILE A 54 -21.22 10.06 15.67
N PRO A 55 -22.09 11.06 15.84
CA PRO A 55 -21.66 12.45 16.00
C PRO A 55 -20.77 12.62 17.24
N LEU A 56 -19.64 13.31 17.09
CA LEU A 56 -18.79 13.65 18.22
C LEU A 56 -19.48 14.73 19.07
N ASP A 57 -19.82 14.38 20.31
CA ASP A 57 -20.40 15.30 21.29
C ASP A 57 -19.30 16.12 21.97
N LEU A 58 -19.06 17.34 21.48
CA LEU A 58 -18.02 18.25 21.97
C LEU A 58 -18.30 18.81 23.37
N GLU A 59 -19.51 18.66 23.90
CA GLU A 59 -19.86 19.12 25.26
C GLU A 59 -19.49 18.09 26.35
N LYS A 60 -19.06 16.89 25.95
CA LYS A 60 -18.68 15.78 26.85
C LYS A 60 -17.16 15.51 26.92
N VAL A 61 -16.32 16.34 26.28
CA VAL A 61 -14.85 16.20 26.24
C VAL A 61 -14.17 17.26 27.10
#